data_AF-W2V9Z7-F1
#
_entry.id   AF-W2V9Z7-F1
#
_cell.length_a   1.000
_cell.length_b   1.000
_cell.length_c   1.000
_cell.angle_alpha   90.00
_cell.angle_beta   90.00
_cell.angle_gamma   90.00
#
_symmetry.space_group_name_H-M   'P 1'
#
loop_
_entity.id
_entity.type
_entity.pdbx_description
1 polymer ?
#
loop_
_entity_poly.entity_id
_entity_poly.type
_entity_poly.pdbx_seq_one_letter_code
_entity_poly.pdbx_strand_id
1 'polypeptide(L)'
;MKYSGRDRFKILVASFFINMLSEFDYEDYFYYKDYFYHKTFGRFKSNKEFFLFLEEIGKHYLDRLIKTQNFTNHEICHKMFKKAFRGKSRMFIQMQDLSKYSPFKENDRDSLNNSEEVVTLYCSLLTLEMLFYDGLMFNAMRDTEDEDYKNAAIKHYRPYFFSFIAEINRNEYEDIKKVQIKLIEAEKNELPSEEDESPYIWMECTFDTSIRDGININGYVLQSASNIEKIRTDISIIENCNTPIKLKREILDTYDINSSCCLDDDKFIQMVGNNIGNNIVKDIDVYKIGNGNCIFAHNSNDGFFYDIGFNYRHSPKRISSGKSYNYSETMRKIVKNNPSCFILSHWDMDHIAGVAVAKKNYFDKDWFAPDCYDACLDAKRLAKYLDLKKHLFLVKRYSKDKTINKESCRLIGKPINIKDAENEISATYKLYMGGKAKCDGSFSNCEGIVIEYTNSANNVVLMMGDVNYSSFNEARKSNNEPKIADSQIEYLIVPHHGSQHTDYGELVNQNSNSIKRGELAIICCTNEPSKDRPNDAHRKKLEERFEVITTEEIPKGDVSKRITL
;
A
#
# COMPACT_ATOMS: atom_id res chain seq x y z
N MET A 1 28.11 -28.41 5.67
CA MET A 1 26.83 -28.96 5.12
C MET A 1 27.09 -29.54 3.74
N LYS A 2 26.38 -30.62 3.35
CA LYS A 2 26.56 -31.31 2.06
C LYS A 2 26.08 -30.49 0.84
N TYR A 3 25.08 -29.62 1.04
CA TYR A 3 24.43 -28.84 -0.01
C TYR A 3 24.91 -27.39 0.00
N SER A 4 25.06 -26.79 -1.19
CA SER A 4 25.36 -25.36 -1.32
C SER A 4 24.21 -24.49 -0.77
N GLY A 5 24.44 -23.21 -0.51
CA GLY A 5 23.38 -22.27 -0.13
C GLY A 5 22.22 -22.26 -1.11
N ARG A 6 22.53 -22.25 -2.41
CA ARG A 6 21.51 -22.32 -3.46
C ARG A 6 20.70 -23.62 -3.43
N ASP A 7 21.36 -24.76 -3.19
CA ASP A 7 20.70 -26.06 -3.08
C ASP A 7 19.81 -26.14 -1.84
N ARG A 8 20.27 -25.61 -0.71
CA ARG A 8 19.47 -25.47 0.51
C ARG A 8 18.22 -24.63 0.23
N PHE A 9 18.35 -23.49 -0.44
CA PHE A 9 17.20 -22.66 -0.79
C PHE A 9 16.21 -23.41 -1.70
N LYS A 10 16.72 -24.15 -2.69
CA LYS A 10 15.87 -25.02 -3.52
C LYS A 10 15.12 -26.07 -2.70
N ILE A 11 15.79 -26.72 -1.76
CA ILE A 11 15.20 -27.70 -0.85
C ILE A 11 14.09 -27.06 0.00
N LEU A 12 14.31 -25.85 0.52
CA LEU A 12 13.30 -25.10 1.29
C LEU A 12 12.02 -24.91 0.47
N VAL A 13 12.15 -24.37 -0.74
CA VAL A 13 11.01 -24.09 -1.63
C VAL A 13 10.28 -25.38 -2.02
N ALA A 14 11.02 -26.43 -2.38
CA ALA A 14 10.44 -27.72 -2.72
C ALA A 14 9.70 -28.36 -1.52
N SER A 15 10.27 -28.26 -0.32
CA SER A 15 9.65 -28.73 0.91
C SER A 15 8.35 -28.00 1.21
N PHE A 16 8.34 -26.66 1.10
CA PHE A 16 7.13 -25.88 1.27
C PHE A 16 6.05 -26.30 0.27
N PHE A 17 6.38 -26.38 -1.02
CA PHE A 17 5.42 -26.76 -2.05
C PHE A 17 4.83 -28.16 -1.81
N ILE A 18 5.67 -29.15 -1.51
CA ILE A 18 5.24 -30.53 -1.30
C ILE A 18 4.37 -30.64 -0.05
N ASN A 19 4.81 -30.10 1.08
CA ASN A 19 4.13 -30.32 2.35
C ASN A 19 2.92 -29.38 2.56
N MET A 20 2.99 -28.14 2.06
CA MET A 20 1.93 -27.14 2.28
C MET A 20 0.98 -27.01 1.09
N LEU A 21 1.46 -27.14 -0.14
CA LEU A 21 0.65 -26.81 -1.32
C LEU A 21 0.11 -28.00 -2.10
N SER A 22 0.69 -29.19 -1.95
CA SER A 22 0.21 -30.40 -2.63
C SER A 22 -1.18 -30.81 -2.12
N GLU A 23 -1.93 -31.49 -2.98
CA GLU A 23 -3.25 -32.04 -2.66
C GLU A 23 -3.01 -33.47 -2.15
N PHE A 24 -3.28 -33.70 -0.87
CA PHE A 24 -3.36 -35.03 -0.29
C PHE A 24 -4.82 -35.27 0.07
N ASP A 25 -5.39 -36.39 -0.36
CA ASP A 25 -6.78 -36.78 -0.09
C ASP A 25 -6.88 -37.45 1.28
N TYR A 26 -7.02 -36.68 2.35
CA TYR A 26 -7.45 -37.19 3.67
C TYR A 26 -8.49 -36.24 4.27
N GLU A 27 -9.55 -36.77 4.88
CA GLU A 27 -10.71 -35.98 5.33
C GLU A 27 -10.45 -35.14 6.61
N ASP A 28 -9.46 -35.48 7.45
CA ASP A 28 -9.11 -34.77 8.71
C ASP A 28 -7.95 -33.75 8.56
N TYR A 29 -7.77 -33.19 7.37
CA TYR A 29 -6.52 -32.57 6.92
C TYR A 29 -6.21 -31.17 7.48
N PHE A 30 -7.21 -30.40 7.93
CA PHE A 30 -7.00 -29.05 8.49
C PHE A 30 -6.27 -29.09 9.84
N TYR A 31 -6.70 -29.96 10.74
CA TYR A 31 -6.06 -30.15 12.05
C TYR A 31 -4.63 -30.69 11.90
N TYR A 32 -4.41 -31.59 10.94
CA TYR A 32 -3.08 -32.15 10.67
C TYR A 32 -2.10 -31.11 10.13
N LYS A 33 -2.54 -30.12 9.36
CA LYS A 33 -1.66 -29.08 8.80
C LYS A 33 -1.26 -27.99 9.79
N ASP A 34 -2.21 -27.48 10.58
CA ASP A 34 -1.90 -26.55 11.67
C ASP A 34 -0.96 -27.22 12.67
N TYR A 35 -1.24 -28.49 13.01
CA TYR A 35 -0.37 -29.31 13.83
C TYR A 35 1.00 -29.58 13.17
N PHE A 36 1.03 -29.99 11.91
CA PHE A 36 2.26 -30.31 11.18
C PHE A 36 3.13 -29.06 10.99
N TYR A 37 2.54 -27.90 10.69
CA TYR A 37 3.27 -26.64 10.59
C TYR A 37 3.84 -26.23 11.95
N HIS A 38 3.02 -26.11 13.01
CA HIS A 38 3.54 -25.70 14.32
C HIS A 38 4.58 -26.69 14.86
N LYS A 39 4.45 -27.98 14.53
CA LYS A 39 5.42 -29.02 14.89
C LYS A 39 6.68 -29.03 14.00
N THR A 40 6.54 -28.63 12.75
CA THR A 40 7.62 -28.61 11.75
C THR A 40 8.16 -27.19 11.64
N PHE A 41 7.55 -26.30 10.87
CA PHE A 41 8.11 -24.98 10.58
C PHE A 41 8.02 -23.97 11.74
N GLY A 42 6.90 -23.95 12.49
CA GLY A 42 6.72 -23.06 13.65
C GLY A 42 7.56 -23.43 14.88
N ARG A 43 8.23 -24.60 14.85
CA ARG A 43 9.20 -25.03 15.88
C ARG A 43 10.55 -24.35 15.71
N PHE A 44 10.93 -24.02 14.47
CA PHE A 44 12.29 -23.63 14.16
C PHE A 44 12.47 -22.12 14.24
N LYS A 45 13.38 -21.69 15.11
CA LYS A 45 13.76 -20.29 15.27
C LYS A 45 14.69 -19.81 14.16
N SER A 46 15.19 -20.73 13.34
CA SER A 46 16.06 -20.42 12.20
C SER A 46 15.94 -21.46 11.09
N ASN A 47 16.28 -21.06 9.86
CA ASN A 47 16.38 -21.99 8.73
C ASN A 47 17.42 -23.10 8.98
N LYS A 48 18.47 -22.81 9.75
CA LYS A 48 19.48 -23.80 10.16
C LYS A 48 18.86 -24.94 10.96
N GLU A 49 18.02 -24.63 11.94
CA GLU A 49 17.30 -25.66 12.71
C GLU A 49 16.36 -26.48 11.82
N PHE A 50 15.68 -25.84 10.87
CA PHE A 50 14.87 -26.54 9.88
C PHE A 50 15.70 -27.51 9.03
N PHE A 51 16.87 -27.10 8.54
CA PHE A 51 17.74 -27.99 7.76
C PHE A 51 18.29 -29.15 8.58
N LEU A 52 18.68 -28.91 9.84
CA LEU A 52 19.12 -29.98 10.74
C LEU A 52 18.00 -31.00 10.96
N PHE A 53 16.77 -30.56 11.13
CA PHE A 53 15.61 -31.45 11.20
C PHE A 53 15.38 -32.24 9.91
N LEU A 54 15.54 -31.62 8.73
CA LEU A 54 15.44 -32.35 7.47
C LEU A 54 16.57 -33.38 7.29
N GLU A 55 17.77 -33.10 7.82
CA GLU A 55 18.88 -34.05 7.86
C GLU A 55 18.55 -35.24 8.79
N GLU A 56 17.90 -34.99 9.93
CA GLU A 56 17.41 -36.03 10.86
C GLU A 56 16.33 -36.93 10.24
N ILE A 57 15.42 -36.39 9.41
CA ILE A 57 14.41 -37.19 8.68
C ILE A 57 15.09 -38.18 7.69
N GLY A 58 16.28 -37.84 7.20
CA GLY A 58 17.14 -38.75 6.47
C GLY A 58 17.54 -38.26 5.08
N LYS A 59 18.76 -38.65 4.69
CA LYS A 59 19.44 -38.23 3.46
C LYS A 59 18.62 -38.46 2.17
N HIS A 60 17.84 -39.53 2.11
CA HIS A 60 16.99 -39.85 0.96
C HIS A 60 15.88 -38.82 0.73
N TYR A 61 15.36 -38.20 1.80
CA TYR A 61 14.33 -37.16 1.69
C TYR A 61 14.92 -35.88 1.07
N LEU A 62 16.10 -35.46 1.54
CA LEU A 62 16.83 -34.31 0.98
C LEU A 62 17.26 -34.55 -0.48
N ASP A 63 17.77 -35.74 -0.80
CA ASP A 63 18.14 -36.11 -2.18
C ASP A 63 16.91 -36.15 -3.11
N ARG A 64 15.70 -36.40 -2.59
CA ARG A 64 14.45 -36.29 -3.35
C ARG A 64 14.07 -34.82 -3.57
N LEU A 65 14.11 -34.00 -2.52
CA LEU A 65 13.73 -32.58 -2.60
C LEU A 65 14.61 -31.80 -3.57
N ILE A 66 15.92 -32.07 -3.59
CA ILE A 66 16.83 -31.40 -4.52
C ILE A 66 16.60 -31.79 -5.99
N LYS A 67 16.06 -32.99 -6.24
CA LYS A 67 15.69 -33.48 -7.58
C LYS A 67 14.32 -32.96 -8.04
N THR A 68 13.50 -32.43 -7.13
CA THR A 68 12.23 -31.80 -7.49
C THR A 68 12.45 -30.62 -8.45
N GLN A 69 11.49 -30.39 -9.33
CA GLN A 69 11.50 -29.22 -10.22
C GLN A 69 11.60 -27.92 -9.41
N ASN A 70 12.24 -26.90 -10.01
CA ASN A 70 12.26 -25.58 -9.41
C ASN A 70 10.89 -24.93 -9.57
N PHE A 71 10.23 -24.62 -8.46
CA PHE A 71 9.05 -23.78 -8.48
C PHE A 71 9.47 -22.31 -8.51
N THR A 72 8.74 -21.49 -9.24
CA THR A 72 8.86 -20.03 -9.25
C THR A 72 7.95 -19.42 -8.18
N ASN A 73 8.27 -18.21 -7.71
CA ASN A 73 7.39 -17.46 -6.80
C ASN A 73 5.96 -17.34 -7.36
N HIS A 74 5.84 -17.11 -8.67
CA HIS A 74 4.57 -17.00 -9.36
C HIS A 74 3.72 -18.29 -9.24
N GLU A 75 4.31 -19.45 -9.50
CA GLU A 75 3.62 -20.75 -9.36
C GLU A 75 3.17 -21.03 -7.93
N ILE A 76 3.99 -20.65 -6.95
CA ILE A 76 3.68 -20.80 -5.52
C ILE A 76 2.49 -19.90 -5.16
N CYS A 77 2.52 -18.61 -5.50
CA CYS A 77 1.42 -17.67 -5.26
C CYS A 77 0.11 -18.14 -5.90
N HIS A 78 0.12 -18.53 -7.18
CA HIS A 78 -1.08 -19.04 -7.84
C HIS A 78 -1.65 -20.29 -7.18
N LYS A 79 -0.79 -21.20 -6.69
CA LYS A 79 -1.25 -22.39 -5.98
C LYS A 79 -1.84 -22.03 -4.61
N MET A 80 -1.27 -21.07 -3.89
CA MET A 80 -1.85 -20.53 -2.65
C MET A 80 -3.24 -19.91 -2.89
N PHE A 81 -3.36 -19.01 -3.87
CA PHE A 81 -4.65 -18.38 -4.23
C PHE A 81 -5.70 -19.43 -4.60
N LYS A 82 -5.34 -20.40 -5.46
CA LYS A 82 -6.24 -21.48 -5.87
C LYS A 82 -6.72 -22.34 -4.70
N LYS A 83 -5.88 -22.58 -3.69
CA LYS A 83 -6.30 -23.31 -2.48
C LYS A 83 -7.27 -22.49 -1.65
N ALA A 84 -7.03 -21.19 -1.50
CA ALA A 84 -7.95 -20.26 -0.83
C ALA A 84 -9.34 -20.34 -1.48
N PHE A 85 -9.45 -20.11 -2.80
CA PHE A 85 -10.73 -20.18 -3.53
C PHE A 85 -11.45 -21.53 -3.44
N ARG A 86 -10.73 -22.62 -3.19
CA ARG A 86 -11.32 -23.97 -3.04
C ARG A 86 -11.74 -24.28 -1.59
N GLY A 87 -11.63 -23.32 -0.68
CA GLY A 87 -11.88 -23.53 0.75
C GLY A 87 -10.88 -24.52 1.39
N LYS A 88 -9.73 -24.79 0.76
CA LYS A 88 -8.71 -25.75 1.24
C LYS A 88 -7.64 -25.09 2.11
N SER A 89 -7.87 -23.86 2.55
CA SER A 89 -6.95 -23.05 3.35
C SER A 89 -7.74 -22.32 4.42
N ARG A 90 -7.21 -22.30 5.65
CA ARG A 90 -7.69 -21.39 6.69
C ARG A 90 -7.32 -19.97 6.31
N MET A 91 -8.29 -19.05 6.35
CA MET A 91 -8.15 -17.72 5.78
C MET A 91 -8.63 -16.64 6.76
N PHE A 92 -7.97 -15.50 6.69
CA PHE A 92 -8.19 -14.33 7.54
C PHE A 92 -8.40 -13.11 6.67
N ILE A 93 -9.23 -12.20 7.16
CA ILE A 93 -9.50 -10.90 6.57
C ILE A 93 -9.04 -9.81 7.54
N GLN A 94 -8.21 -8.89 7.05
CA GLN A 94 -7.84 -7.66 7.74
C GLN A 94 -8.82 -6.58 7.31
N MET A 95 -9.60 -6.08 8.25
CA MET A 95 -10.59 -5.02 8.01
C MET A 95 -10.34 -3.85 8.94
N GLN A 96 -10.68 -2.63 8.53
CA GLN A 96 -10.60 -1.46 9.39
C GLN A 96 -11.47 -1.64 10.63
N ASP A 97 -11.04 -1.08 11.76
CA ASP A 97 -11.82 -1.06 13.00
C ASP A 97 -13.06 -0.16 12.84
N LEU A 98 -14.21 -0.80 12.61
CA LEU A 98 -15.52 -0.17 12.39
C LEU A 98 -16.11 0.39 13.70
N SER A 99 -15.49 0.14 14.85
CA SER A 99 -15.86 0.79 16.11
C SER A 99 -15.34 2.22 16.20
N LYS A 100 -14.24 2.53 15.49
CA LYS A 100 -13.56 3.84 15.51
C LYS A 100 -13.86 4.71 14.29
N TYR A 101 -14.40 4.13 13.23
CA TYR A 101 -14.66 4.79 11.96
C TYR A 101 -16.11 4.54 11.56
N SER A 102 -16.87 5.57 11.19
CA SER A 102 -18.23 5.44 10.63
C SER A 102 -18.26 6.03 9.22
N PRO A 103 -18.43 5.20 8.17
CA PRO A 103 -18.48 5.69 6.79
C PRO A 103 -19.85 6.25 6.39
N PHE A 104 -20.90 5.99 7.17
CA PHE A 104 -22.25 6.45 6.88
C PHE A 104 -22.53 7.80 7.56
N LYS A 105 -23.19 8.73 6.87
CA LYS A 105 -23.56 10.03 7.45
C LYS A 105 -24.55 9.84 8.60
N GLU A 106 -24.28 10.46 9.75
CA GLU A 106 -25.12 10.35 10.96
C GLU A 106 -26.36 11.27 10.95
N ASN A 107 -26.48 12.19 9.97
CA ASN A 107 -27.30 13.39 10.11
C ASN A 107 -28.50 13.58 9.17
N ASP A 108 -29.12 12.51 8.67
CA ASP A 108 -30.49 12.63 8.12
C ASP A 108 -31.45 11.78 8.95
N ARG A 109 -32.43 12.40 9.60
CA ARG A 109 -33.48 11.68 10.35
C ARG A 109 -34.33 10.79 9.43
N ASP A 110 -34.26 10.99 8.11
CA ASP A 110 -34.84 10.13 7.08
C ASP A 110 -33.91 8.96 6.65
N SER A 111 -32.62 8.97 7.01
CA SER A 111 -31.63 7.96 6.58
C SER A 111 -31.74 6.61 7.28
N LEU A 112 -32.47 6.52 8.39
CA LEU A 112 -32.76 5.25 9.07
C LEU A 112 -33.56 4.27 8.19
N ASN A 113 -34.20 4.77 7.12
CA ASN A 113 -34.96 3.95 6.17
C ASN A 113 -34.23 3.67 4.85
N ASN A 114 -33.04 4.24 4.61
CA ASN A 114 -32.39 4.15 3.30
C ASN A 114 -31.42 2.96 3.20
N SER A 115 -31.98 1.74 3.16
CA SER A 115 -31.23 0.47 3.07
C SER A 115 -30.37 0.29 1.80
N GLU A 116 -30.43 1.24 0.85
CA GLU A 116 -29.68 1.21 -0.41
C GLU A 116 -28.29 1.87 -0.33
N GLU A 117 -27.98 2.62 0.72
CA GLU A 117 -26.65 3.22 0.87
C GLU A 117 -25.61 2.12 1.11
N VAL A 118 -24.60 2.06 0.23
CA VAL A 118 -23.50 1.09 0.29
C VAL A 118 -22.16 1.79 0.39
N VAL A 119 -21.24 1.21 1.14
CA VAL A 119 -19.86 1.67 1.28
C VAL A 119 -18.91 0.62 0.75
N THR A 120 -17.83 1.07 0.09
CA THR A 120 -16.79 0.17 -0.40
C THR A 120 -15.71 -0.01 0.64
N LEU A 121 -15.50 -1.22 1.11
CA LEU A 121 -14.39 -1.56 2.00
C LEU A 121 -13.25 -2.24 1.23
N TYR A 122 -12.03 -1.92 1.63
CA TYR A 122 -10.84 -2.63 1.20
C TYR A 122 -10.29 -3.45 2.37
N CYS A 123 -10.08 -4.74 2.13
CA CYS A 123 -9.61 -5.67 3.15
C CYS A 123 -8.45 -6.49 2.60
N SER A 124 -7.36 -6.67 3.35
CA SER A 124 -6.33 -7.64 2.96
C SER A 124 -6.76 -9.05 3.33
N LEU A 125 -6.44 -10.03 2.50
CA LEU A 125 -6.68 -11.44 2.78
C LEU A 125 -5.36 -12.15 3.06
N LEU A 126 -5.38 -13.11 3.97
CA LEU A 126 -4.23 -13.90 4.33
C LEU A 126 -4.65 -15.34 4.56
N THR A 127 -3.96 -16.31 3.95
CA THR A 127 -4.07 -17.71 4.39
C THR A 127 -2.89 -18.09 5.25
N LEU A 128 -3.02 -19.19 6.00
CA LEU A 128 -1.88 -19.76 6.73
C LEU A 128 -0.71 -20.07 5.80
N GLU A 129 -0.96 -20.65 4.61
CA GLU A 129 0.13 -20.91 3.66
C GLU A 129 0.84 -19.62 3.21
N MET A 130 0.12 -18.50 3.06
CA MET A 130 0.73 -17.22 2.72
C MET A 130 1.60 -16.68 3.85
N LEU A 131 1.09 -16.69 5.09
CA LEU A 131 1.84 -16.28 6.27
C LEU A 131 3.16 -17.06 6.37
N PHE A 132 3.08 -18.37 6.18
CA PHE A 132 4.22 -19.26 6.28
C PHE A 132 5.21 -19.08 5.14
N TYR A 133 4.71 -18.91 3.91
CA TYR A 133 5.58 -18.63 2.77
C TYR A 133 6.36 -17.33 2.97
N ASP A 134 5.66 -16.26 3.35
CA ASP A 134 6.29 -14.96 3.64
C ASP A 134 7.32 -15.08 4.77
N GLY A 135 6.97 -15.73 5.89
CA GLY A 135 7.88 -15.96 7.01
C GLY A 135 9.15 -16.74 6.61
N LEU A 136 9.02 -17.82 5.84
CA LEU A 136 10.17 -18.61 5.35
C LEU A 136 11.07 -17.79 4.41
N MET A 137 10.46 -17.02 3.50
CA MET A 137 11.21 -16.19 2.55
C MET A 137 11.92 -15.04 3.25
N PHE A 138 11.25 -14.33 4.16
CA PHE A 138 11.85 -13.25 4.92
C PHE A 138 12.97 -13.75 5.84
N ASN A 139 12.79 -14.90 6.48
CA ASN A 139 13.86 -15.54 7.25
C ASN A 139 15.06 -15.91 6.36
N ALA A 140 14.82 -16.42 5.15
CA ALA A 140 15.90 -16.75 4.22
C ALA A 140 16.64 -15.51 3.70
N MET A 141 15.94 -14.41 3.46
CA MET A 141 16.53 -13.14 3.05
C MET A 141 17.33 -12.45 4.18
N ARG A 142 17.04 -12.75 5.45
CA ARG A 142 17.79 -12.27 6.62
C ARG A 142 19.02 -13.11 6.96
N ASP A 143 19.24 -14.23 6.27
CA ASP A 143 20.32 -15.15 6.62
C ASP A 143 21.68 -14.43 6.55
N THR A 144 22.41 -14.44 7.66
CA THR A 144 23.73 -13.81 7.80
C THR A 144 24.87 -14.85 7.75
N GLU A 145 24.56 -16.15 7.74
CA GLU A 145 25.53 -17.24 7.74
C GLU A 145 25.87 -17.72 6.31
N ASP A 146 24.92 -17.65 5.37
CA ASP A 146 25.08 -18.08 3.98
C ASP A 146 24.53 -17.05 2.98
N GLU A 147 25.46 -16.31 2.38
CA GLU A 147 25.15 -15.25 1.41
C GLU A 147 24.58 -15.81 0.08
N ASP A 148 24.94 -17.03 -0.33
CA ASP A 148 24.38 -17.66 -1.54
C ASP A 148 22.92 -18.07 -1.32
N TYR A 149 22.60 -18.59 -0.14
CA TYR A 149 21.23 -18.92 0.27
C TYR A 149 20.35 -17.66 0.34
N LYS A 150 20.84 -16.61 1.00
CA LYS A 150 20.17 -15.31 1.06
C LYS A 150 19.94 -14.71 -0.32
N ASN A 151 20.96 -14.67 -1.18
CA ASN A 151 20.83 -14.12 -2.53
C ASN A 151 19.89 -14.94 -3.41
N ALA A 152 19.84 -16.27 -3.23
CA ALA A 152 18.87 -17.12 -3.90
C ALA A 152 17.42 -16.76 -3.48
N ALA A 153 17.19 -16.50 -2.18
CA ALA A 153 15.89 -16.07 -1.67
C ALA A 153 15.47 -14.69 -2.20
N ILE A 154 16.36 -13.69 -2.14
CA ILE A 154 16.11 -12.34 -2.68
C ILE A 154 15.79 -12.40 -4.18
N LYS A 155 16.48 -13.27 -4.92
CA LYS A 155 16.23 -13.46 -6.36
C LYS A 155 14.93 -14.22 -6.63
N HIS A 156 14.48 -15.09 -5.74
CA HIS A 156 13.28 -15.89 -5.94
C HIS A 156 12.01 -15.10 -5.58
N TYR A 157 11.96 -14.54 -4.37
CA TYR A 157 10.76 -13.92 -3.83
C TYR A 157 10.42 -12.60 -4.53
N ARG A 158 9.12 -12.39 -4.73
CA ARG A 158 8.54 -11.13 -5.19
C ARG A 158 7.24 -10.89 -4.43
N PRO A 159 7.01 -9.68 -3.88
CA PRO A 159 5.76 -9.33 -3.24
C PRO A 159 4.56 -9.59 -4.15
N TYR A 160 3.47 -10.04 -3.54
CA TYR A 160 2.19 -10.28 -4.18
C TYR A 160 1.08 -9.62 -3.36
N PHE A 161 -0.06 -9.36 -4.01
CA PHE A 161 -1.24 -8.81 -3.37
C PHE A 161 -2.36 -9.85 -3.35
N PHE A 162 -3.09 -9.92 -2.25
CA PHE A 162 -4.26 -10.76 -2.12
C PHE A 162 -5.24 -10.07 -1.19
N SER A 163 -6.27 -9.47 -1.76
CA SER A 163 -7.20 -8.62 -1.02
C SER A 163 -8.63 -8.82 -1.49
N PHE A 164 -9.57 -8.37 -0.69
CA PHE A 164 -10.99 -8.40 -0.95
C PHE A 164 -11.53 -6.97 -0.95
N ILE A 165 -12.30 -6.64 -1.99
CA ILE A 165 -13.04 -5.38 -2.07
C ILE A 165 -14.51 -5.72 -1.92
N ALA A 166 -15.11 -5.20 -0.86
CA ALA A 166 -16.50 -5.43 -0.50
C ALA A 166 -17.35 -4.19 -0.79
N GLU A 167 -18.61 -4.39 -1.17
CA GLU A 167 -19.67 -3.38 -1.03
C GLU A 167 -20.59 -3.86 0.09
N ILE A 168 -20.67 -3.09 1.18
CA ILE A 168 -21.54 -3.40 2.31
C ILE A 168 -22.59 -2.32 2.50
N ASN A 169 -23.80 -2.74 2.86
CA ASN A 169 -24.86 -1.86 3.32
C ASN A 169 -24.75 -1.61 4.85
N ARG A 170 -25.61 -0.73 5.37
CA ARG A 170 -25.61 -0.37 6.80
C ARG A 170 -25.89 -1.55 7.74
N ASN A 171 -26.72 -2.52 7.35
CA ASN A 171 -27.01 -3.70 8.18
C ASN A 171 -25.78 -4.61 8.27
N GLU A 172 -25.18 -4.93 7.11
CA GLU A 172 -23.93 -5.71 7.05
C GLU A 172 -22.82 -5.03 7.86
N TYR A 173 -22.69 -3.71 7.75
CA TYR A 173 -21.75 -2.93 8.55
C TYR A 173 -21.94 -3.11 10.06
N GLU A 174 -23.17 -2.95 10.56
CA GLU A 174 -23.46 -3.08 12.00
C GLU A 174 -23.25 -4.51 12.50
N ASP A 175 -23.56 -5.53 11.68
CA ASP A 175 -23.32 -6.93 12.05
C ASP A 175 -21.82 -7.26 12.13
N ILE A 176 -21.03 -6.81 11.17
CA ILE A 176 -19.57 -6.96 11.20
C ILE A 176 -18.98 -6.21 12.40
N LYS A 177 -19.45 -4.99 12.67
CA LYS A 177 -19.01 -4.18 13.82
C LYS A 177 -19.27 -4.90 15.15
N LYS A 178 -20.40 -5.58 15.32
CA LYS A 178 -20.68 -6.40 16.52
C LYS A 178 -19.66 -7.53 16.67
N VAL A 179 -19.28 -8.20 15.58
CA VAL A 179 -18.23 -9.25 15.61
C VAL A 179 -16.90 -8.65 16.05
N GLN A 180 -16.50 -7.51 15.49
CA GLN A 180 -15.26 -6.84 15.87
C GLN A 180 -15.24 -6.45 17.36
N ILE A 181 -16.34 -5.89 17.89
CA ILE A 181 -16.44 -5.51 19.31
C ILE A 181 -16.22 -6.71 20.22
N LYS A 182 -16.88 -7.85 19.94
CA LYS A 182 -16.69 -9.09 20.71
C LYS A 182 -15.23 -9.56 20.71
N LEU A 183 -14.56 -9.49 19.55
CA LEU A 183 -13.14 -9.87 19.43
C LEU A 183 -12.22 -8.94 20.22
N ILE A 184 -12.44 -7.63 20.12
CA ILE A 184 -11.67 -6.62 20.87
C ILE A 184 -11.84 -6.84 22.39
N GLU A 185 -13.06 -7.11 22.85
CA GLU A 185 -13.34 -7.39 24.27
C GLU A 185 -12.66 -8.67 24.76
N ALA A 186 -12.64 -9.73 23.94
CA ALA A 186 -11.94 -10.96 24.28
C ALA A 186 -10.42 -10.75 24.38
N GLU A 187 -9.84 -9.94 23.49
CA GLU A 187 -8.40 -9.69 23.39
C GLU A 187 -7.85 -8.79 24.50
N LYS A 188 -8.65 -7.83 24.99
CA LYS A 188 -8.26 -6.91 26.08
C LYS A 188 -7.80 -7.63 27.36
N ASN A 189 -8.24 -8.88 27.57
CA ASN A 189 -7.88 -9.66 28.75
C ASN A 189 -6.56 -10.44 28.59
N GLU A 190 -5.99 -10.51 27.38
CA GLU A 190 -4.87 -11.41 27.05
C GLU A 190 -3.67 -10.71 26.36
N LEU A 191 -3.80 -9.44 25.95
CA LEU A 191 -2.73 -8.61 25.36
C LEU A 191 -2.33 -7.47 26.32
N PRO A 192 -1.02 -7.19 26.53
CA PRO A 192 -0.58 -6.02 27.28
C PRO A 192 -1.01 -4.72 26.57
N SER A 193 -1.42 -3.73 27.35
CA SER A 193 -2.05 -2.48 26.92
C SER A 193 -1.18 -1.54 26.07
N GLU A 194 0.09 -1.88 25.83
CA GLU A 194 1.09 -1.01 25.19
C GLU A 194 1.45 -1.46 23.76
N GLU A 195 0.94 -2.59 23.27
CA GLU A 195 1.16 -3.03 21.89
C GLU A 195 0.15 -2.36 20.95
N ASP A 196 0.59 -1.24 20.36
CA ASP A 196 0.05 -0.44 19.24
C ASP A 196 -1.39 -0.75 18.82
N GLU A 197 -2.28 0.25 19.00
CA GLU A 197 -3.64 0.26 18.46
C GLU A 197 -3.64 0.21 16.91
N SER A 198 -3.42 -0.97 16.34
CA SER A 198 -3.60 -1.26 14.92
C SER A 198 -4.98 -0.73 14.49
N PRO A 199 -5.08 0.04 13.40
CA PRO A 199 -6.36 0.52 12.88
C PRO A 199 -7.18 -0.62 12.23
N TYR A 200 -6.66 -1.85 12.26
CA TYR A 200 -7.25 -3.03 11.66
C TYR A 200 -7.52 -4.14 12.67
N ILE A 201 -8.61 -4.85 12.42
CA ILE A 201 -9.05 -6.06 13.11
C ILE A 201 -8.90 -7.26 12.17
N TRP A 202 -8.35 -8.35 12.70
CA TRP A 202 -8.25 -9.64 12.01
C TRP A 202 -9.42 -10.54 12.39
N MET A 203 -10.12 -11.04 11.37
CA MET A 203 -11.24 -11.98 11.52
C MET A 203 -11.02 -13.21 10.64
N GLU A 204 -11.53 -14.37 11.04
CA GLU A 204 -11.51 -15.56 10.20
C GLU A 204 -12.61 -15.50 9.14
N CYS A 205 -12.33 -15.98 7.94
CA CYS A 205 -13.25 -15.91 6.81
C CYS A 205 -13.06 -17.08 5.84
N THR A 206 -14.02 -17.29 4.96
CA THR A 206 -13.97 -18.34 3.92
C THR A 206 -14.68 -17.90 2.64
N PHE A 207 -14.32 -18.51 1.51
CA PHE A 207 -15.11 -18.41 0.27
C PHE A 207 -16.28 -19.39 0.22
N ASP A 208 -16.39 -20.31 1.19
CA ASP A 208 -17.57 -21.17 1.33
C ASP A 208 -18.68 -20.41 2.06
N THR A 209 -19.62 -19.85 1.28
CA THR A 209 -20.74 -19.05 1.81
C THR A 209 -21.90 -19.88 2.33
N SER A 210 -21.77 -21.22 2.38
CA SER A 210 -22.81 -22.12 2.90
C SER A 210 -22.75 -22.32 4.43
N ILE A 211 -21.81 -21.66 5.12
CA ILE A 211 -21.66 -21.72 6.57
C ILE A 211 -22.84 -21.05 7.27
N ARG A 212 -23.42 -21.73 8.28
CA ARG A 212 -24.61 -21.26 9.02
C ARG A 212 -24.37 -20.05 9.92
N ASP A 213 -23.16 -19.90 10.46
CA ASP A 213 -22.80 -18.84 11.43
C ASP A 213 -21.88 -17.78 10.80
N GLY A 214 -22.18 -17.39 9.55
CA GLY A 214 -21.33 -16.49 8.77
C GLY A 214 -22.06 -15.27 8.23
N ILE A 215 -21.38 -14.12 8.24
CA ILE A 215 -21.84 -12.90 7.57
C ILE A 215 -21.32 -12.94 6.13
N ASN A 216 -22.22 -13.18 5.18
CA ASN A 216 -21.89 -13.21 3.76
C ASN A 216 -21.81 -11.80 3.19
N ILE A 217 -20.70 -11.49 2.52
CA ILE A 217 -20.39 -10.18 1.97
C ILE A 217 -20.10 -10.33 0.48
N ASN A 218 -20.78 -9.52 -0.31
CA ASN A 218 -20.59 -9.46 -1.75
C ASN A 218 -19.34 -8.66 -2.12
N GLY A 219 -18.57 -9.16 -3.09
CA GLY A 219 -17.37 -8.43 -3.51
C GLY A 219 -16.60 -9.05 -4.66
N TYR A 220 -15.30 -8.75 -4.67
CA TYR A 220 -14.33 -9.43 -5.51
C TYR A 220 -12.97 -9.50 -4.83
N VAL A 221 -12.24 -10.56 -5.16
CA VAL A 221 -10.83 -10.69 -4.81
C VAL A 221 -9.99 -9.96 -5.84
N LEU A 222 -9.07 -9.14 -5.37
CA LEU A 222 -7.94 -8.65 -6.14
C LEU A 222 -6.73 -9.49 -5.78
N GLN A 223 -6.13 -10.13 -6.79
CA GLN A 223 -4.90 -10.90 -6.61
C GLN A 223 -3.81 -10.41 -7.57
N SER A 224 -2.56 -10.48 -7.13
CA SER A 224 -1.44 -10.22 -8.02
C SER A 224 -0.18 -11.00 -7.69
N ALA A 225 0.18 -11.95 -8.56
CA ALA A 225 1.48 -12.62 -8.56
C ALA A 225 2.41 -12.16 -9.72
N SER A 226 1.87 -11.38 -10.66
CA SER A 226 2.59 -10.80 -11.82
C SER A 226 1.76 -9.73 -12.53
N ASN A 227 0.45 -9.96 -12.60
CA ASN A 227 -0.58 -9.04 -13.09
C ASN A 227 -1.64 -8.84 -12.02
N ILE A 228 -2.36 -7.72 -12.06
CA ILE A 228 -3.53 -7.51 -11.21
C ILE A 228 -4.74 -8.18 -11.87
N GLU A 229 -5.35 -9.12 -11.16
CA GLU A 229 -6.57 -9.81 -11.55
C GLU A 229 -7.68 -9.50 -10.55
N LYS A 230 -8.92 -9.39 -11.05
CA LYS A 230 -10.11 -9.14 -10.25
C LYS A 230 -11.11 -10.27 -10.49
N ILE A 231 -11.43 -11.02 -9.44
CA ILE A 231 -12.27 -12.21 -9.50
C ILE A 231 -13.48 -11.98 -8.61
N ARG A 232 -14.67 -11.86 -9.21
CA ARG A 232 -15.92 -11.72 -8.46
C ARG A 232 -16.18 -13.00 -7.67
N THR A 233 -16.34 -12.85 -6.36
CA THR A 233 -16.63 -13.91 -5.41
C THR A 233 -17.15 -13.26 -4.14
N ASP A 234 -17.94 -14.00 -3.38
CA ASP A 234 -18.43 -13.55 -2.09
C ASP A 234 -17.59 -14.22 -1.00
N ILE A 235 -17.55 -13.60 0.18
CA ILE A 235 -16.81 -14.10 1.33
C ILE A 235 -17.74 -14.18 2.53
N SER A 236 -17.54 -15.17 3.39
CA SER A 236 -18.25 -15.29 4.67
C SER A 236 -17.28 -14.98 5.81
N ILE A 237 -17.63 -14.01 6.67
CA ILE A 237 -16.93 -13.77 7.94
C ILE A 237 -17.50 -14.70 9.01
N ILE A 238 -16.63 -15.46 9.69
CA ILE A 238 -17.04 -16.46 10.69
C ILE A 238 -17.22 -15.77 12.04
N GLU A 239 -18.46 -15.67 12.54
CA GLU A 239 -18.79 -14.85 13.71
C GLU A 239 -18.22 -15.39 15.04
N ASN A 240 -18.14 -16.72 15.18
CA ASN A 240 -17.75 -17.41 16.42
C ASN A 240 -16.36 -18.06 16.32
N CYS A 241 -15.41 -17.41 15.65
CA CYS A 241 -14.06 -17.95 15.51
C CYS A 241 -13.17 -17.57 16.72
N ASN A 242 -12.71 -18.58 17.47
CA ASN A 242 -11.61 -18.41 18.42
C ASN A 242 -10.29 -18.42 17.64
N THR A 243 -9.98 -17.31 16.95
CA THR A 243 -8.64 -17.15 16.36
C THR A 243 -7.63 -17.04 17.51
N PRO A 244 -6.65 -17.97 17.63
CA PRO A 244 -5.69 -17.92 18.73
C PRO A 244 -4.90 -16.60 18.70
N ILE A 245 -4.79 -15.90 19.83
CA ILE A 245 -4.02 -14.64 19.93
C ILE A 245 -2.58 -14.83 19.46
N LYS A 246 -2.00 -16.00 19.74
CA LYS A 246 -0.67 -16.37 19.24
C LYS A 246 -0.54 -16.23 17.72
N LEU A 247 -1.58 -16.59 16.96
CA LEU A 247 -1.57 -16.47 15.50
C LEU A 247 -1.65 -15.00 15.06
N LYS A 248 -2.45 -14.18 15.75
CA LYS A 248 -2.49 -12.73 15.49
C LYS A 248 -1.13 -12.08 15.73
N ARG A 249 -0.44 -12.44 16.82
CA ARG A 249 0.94 -12.03 17.09
C ARG A 249 1.89 -12.50 15.98
N GLU A 250 1.81 -13.77 15.56
CA GLU A 250 2.65 -14.31 14.47
C GLU A 250 2.45 -13.53 13.14
N ILE A 251 1.21 -13.12 12.83
CA ILE A 251 0.94 -12.25 11.69
C ILE A 251 1.66 -10.91 11.87
N LEU A 252 1.46 -10.23 13.00
CA LEU A 252 2.07 -8.92 13.26
C LEU A 252 3.61 -8.99 13.20
N ASP A 253 4.21 -9.97 13.87
CA ASP A 253 5.66 -10.19 13.94
C ASP A 253 6.28 -10.47 12.57
N THR A 254 5.57 -11.21 11.70
CA THR A 254 6.08 -11.59 10.37
C THR A 254 6.30 -10.36 9.47
N TYR A 255 5.40 -9.38 9.57
CA TYR A 255 5.40 -8.18 8.74
C TYR A 255 5.90 -6.93 9.47
N ASP A 256 6.37 -7.07 10.71
CA ASP A 256 7.00 -5.98 11.44
C ASP A 256 8.26 -5.48 10.72
N ILE A 257 8.48 -4.17 10.72
CA ILE A 257 9.56 -3.52 9.97
C ILE A 257 10.66 -3.07 10.93
N ASN A 258 11.91 -3.29 10.54
CA ASN A 258 13.02 -2.92 11.40
C ASN A 258 13.11 -1.39 11.54
N SER A 259 13.17 -0.91 12.78
CA SER A 259 13.42 0.51 13.11
C SER A 259 14.61 1.14 12.37
N SER A 260 15.58 0.35 11.89
CA SER A 260 16.76 0.85 11.19
C SER A 260 16.49 1.55 9.85
N CYS A 261 15.36 1.25 9.19
CA CYS A 261 14.99 1.96 7.96
C CYS A 261 14.30 3.30 8.24
N CYS A 262 13.89 3.57 9.49
CA CYS A 262 13.32 4.85 9.91
C CYS A 262 14.44 5.86 10.17
N LEU A 263 14.48 6.91 9.37
CA LEU A 263 15.47 7.96 9.40
C LEU A 263 14.93 9.23 10.08
N ASP A 264 15.83 10.02 10.63
CA ASP A 264 15.56 11.42 10.90
C ASP A 264 15.44 12.21 9.59
N ASP A 265 14.86 13.40 9.69
CA ASP A 265 14.57 14.26 8.54
C ASP A 265 15.79 14.65 7.72
N ASP A 266 16.90 15.02 8.38
CA ASP A 266 18.10 15.50 7.72
C ASP A 266 18.76 14.39 6.91
N LYS A 267 18.84 13.18 7.49
CA LYS A 267 19.36 12.02 6.78
C LYS A 267 18.41 11.58 5.66
N PHE A 268 17.10 11.61 5.89
CA PHE A 268 16.11 11.27 4.87
C PHE A 268 16.24 12.19 3.65
N ILE A 269 16.23 13.51 3.87
CA ILE A 269 16.30 14.49 2.77
C ILE A 269 17.66 14.45 2.06
N GLN A 270 18.75 14.18 2.78
CA GLN A 270 20.06 13.95 2.18
C GLN A 270 20.03 12.76 1.21
N MET A 271 19.42 11.65 1.60
CA MET A 271 19.33 10.45 0.76
C MET A 271 18.42 10.64 -0.45
N VAL A 272 17.32 11.38 -0.30
CA VAL A 272 16.47 11.83 -1.42
C VAL A 272 17.30 12.68 -2.38
N GLY A 273 18.00 13.69 -1.86
CA GLY A 273 18.86 14.58 -2.66
C GLY A 273 19.97 13.83 -3.42
N ASN A 274 20.60 12.83 -2.79
CA ASN A 274 21.61 12.00 -3.46
C ASN A 274 21.02 11.20 -4.64
N ASN A 275 19.79 10.71 -4.51
CA ASN A 275 19.10 9.94 -5.56
C ASN A 275 18.54 10.81 -6.69
N ILE A 276 18.09 12.03 -6.38
CA ILE A 276 17.69 13.01 -7.40
C ILE A 276 18.93 13.55 -8.13
N GLY A 277 20.03 13.74 -7.40
CA GLY A 277 21.26 14.33 -7.90
C GLY A 277 21.10 15.81 -8.22
N ASN A 278 22.07 16.38 -8.95
CA ASN A 278 22.02 17.78 -9.41
C ASN A 278 21.22 17.92 -10.73
N ASN A 279 19.99 17.39 -10.75
CA ASN A 279 19.16 17.32 -11.95
C ASN A 279 17.90 18.16 -11.81
N ILE A 280 17.56 18.90 -12.87
CA ILE A 280 16.35 19.72 -12.99
C ILE A 280 15.23 18.86 -13.61
N VAL A 281 14.01 18.96 -13.10
CA VAL A 281 12.83 18.36 -13.74
C VAL A 281 12.51 19.12 -15.02
N LYS A 282 12.40 18.41 -16.13
CA LYS A 282 12.02 18.96 -17.44
C LYS A 282 10.54 18.77 -17.75
N ASP A 283 10.06 17.56 -17.44
CA ASP A 283 8.67 17.18 -17.72
C ASP A 283 8.12 16.36 -16.57
N ILE A 284 6.81 16.42 -16.35
CA ILE A 284 6.10 15.57 -15.39
C ILE A 284 4.95 14.90 -16.13
N ASP A 285 4.97 13.57 -16.20
CA ASP A 285 3.88 12.77 -16.73
C ASP A 285 2.94 12.34 -15.60
N VAL A 286 1.68 12.76 -15.66
CA VAL A 286 0.60 12.31 -14.77
C VAL A 286 -0.25 11.29 -15.51
N TYR A 287 -0.18 10.02 -15.10
CA TYR A 287 -0.70 8.91 -15.90
C TYR A 287 -2.23 8.70 -15.76
N LYS A 288 -2.84 8.28 -16.87
CA LYS A 288 -4.24 7.84 -16.96
C LYS A 288 -4.37 6.42 -16.43
N ILE A 289 -4.68 6.30 -15.15
CA ILE A 289 -4.81 5.03 -14.41
C ILE A 289 -6.03 4.99 -13.48
N GLY A 290 -7.05 5.81 -13.76
CA GLY A 290 -8.26 5.94 -12.94
C GLY A 290 -8.03 6.66 -11.60
N ASN A 291 -8.65 6.17 -10.52
CA ASN A 291 -8.48 6.68 -9.15
C ASN A 291 -7.17 6.18 -8.51
N GLY A 292 -6.09 6.08 -9.27
CA GLY A 292 -4.77 5.80 -8.73
C GLY A 292 -3.84 6.98 -9.00
N ASN A 293 -2.84 7.15 -8.15
CA ASN A 293 -1.87 8.22 -8.32
C ASN A 293 -0.54 7.66 -8.86
N CYS A 294 -0.15 8.03 -10.08
CA CYS A 294 1.13 7.62 -10.65
C CYS A 294 1.71 8.75 -11.47
N ILE A 295 2.83 9.29 -10.99
CA ILE A 295 3.45 10.49 -11.53
C ILE A 295 4.94 10.21 -11.74
N PHE A 296 5.45 10.57 -12.91
CA PHE A 296 6.87 10.42 -13.21
C PHE A 296 7.47 11.76 -13.60
N ALA A 297 8.44 12.22 -12.81
CA ALA A 297 9.17 13.46 -13.03
C ALA A 297 10.45 13.16 -13.80
N HIS A 298 10.49 13.56 -15.06
CA HIS A 298 11.63 13.37 -15.97
C HIS A 298 12.74 14.37 -15.67
N ASN A 299 13.96 13.87 -15.60
CA ASN A 299 15.17 14.68 -15.51
C ASN A 299 16.27 14.09 -16.41
N SER A 300 17.48 14.65 -16.39
CA SER A 300 18.61 14.17 -17.21
C SER A 300 19.05 12.73 -16.95
N ASN A 301 18.70 12.15 -15.80
CA ASN A 301 19.06 10.79 -15.37
C ASN A 301 17.81 9.89 -15.30
N ASP A 302 17.01 9.90 -16.36
CA ASP A 302 15.74 9.19 -16.52
C ASP A 302 14.58 9.67 -15.62
N GLY A 303 14.80 10.14 -14.38
CA GLY A 303 13.75 10.72 -13.52
C GLY A 303 13.42 9.94 -12.25
N PHE A 304 12.35 10.30 -11.55
CA PHE A 304 11.85 9.58 -10.36
C PHE A 304 10.33 9.44 -10.38
N PHE A 305 9.81 8.42 -9.68
CA PHE A 305 8.37 8.29 -9.45
C PHE A 305 7.96 9.03 -8.18
N TYR A 306 6.86 9.77 -8.27
CA TYR A 306 6.05 10.16 -7.12
C TYR A 306 4.76 9.35 -7.15
N ASP A 307 4.69 8.35 -6.28
CA ASP A 307 3.75 7.22 -6.33
C ASP A 307 3.82 6.35 -7.60
N ILE A 308 3.44 5.09 -7.46
CA ILE A 308 3.27 4.12 -8.57
C ILE A 308 1.93 3.40 -8.41
N GLY A 309 0.89 4.22 -8.31
CA GLY A 309 -0.47 3.81 -8.03
C GLY A 309 -1.19 3.13 -9.17
N PHE A 310 -2.39 2.66 -8.86
CA PHE A 310 -3.29 2.04 -9.82
C PHE A 310 -4.73 2.15 -9.34
N ASN A 311 -5.72 2.19 -10.23
CA ASN A 311 -7.12 2.13 -9.82
C ASN A 311 -7.45 0.78 -9.18
N TYR A 312 -7.32 0.78 -7.86
CA TYR A 312 -7.41 -0.39 -7.02
C TYR A 312 -8.87 -0.72 -6.70
N ARG A 313 -9.68 0.30 -6.36
CA ARG A 313 -11.05 0.15 -5.90
C ARG A 313 -12.06 0.43 -7.02
N HIS A 314 -12.63 -0.65 -7.54
CA HIS A 314 -13.83 -0.62 -8.39
C HIS A 314 -15.04 -1.06 -7.59
N SER A 315 -16.23 -0.63 -8.01
CA SER A 315 -17.50 -1.18 -7.50
C SER A 315 -17.62 -2.64 -7.98
N PRO A 316 -17.83 -3.63 -7.09
CA PRO A 316 -18.10 -5.02 -7.42
C PRO A 316 -19.09 -5.22 -8.56
N LYS A 317 -20.18 -4.43 -8.62
CA LYS A 317 -21.18 -4.52 -9.70
C LYS A 317 -20.60 -4.28 -11.10
N ARG A 318 -19.47 -3.58 -11.21
CA ARG A 318 -18.78 -3.27 -12.48
C ARG A 318 -17.72 -4.30 -12.87
N ILE A 319 -17.41 -5.24 -11.97
CA ILE A 319 -16.46 -6.31 -12.23
C ILE A 319 -17.18 -7.43 -13.00
N SER A 320 -16.77 -7.60 -14.25
CA SER A 320 -17.18 -8.71 -15.12
C SER A 320 -16.07 -9.75 -15.12
N SER A 321 -16.44 -11.03 -15.00
CA SER A 321 -15.49 -12.13 -15.14
C SER A 321 -14.83 -12.10 -16.52
N GLY A 322 -13.52 -12.35 -16.57
CA GLY A 322 -12.72 -12.40 -17.81
C GLY A 322 -12.36 -11.04 -18.43
N LYS A 323 -12.70 -9.90 -17.81
CA LYS A 323 -12.25 -8.56 -18.27
C LYS A 323 -10.98 -8.12 -17.56
N SER A 324 -10.09 -7.47 -18.31
CA SER A 324 -8.89 -6.85 -17.77
C SER A 324 -9.15 -5.37 -17.43
N TYR A 325 -8.83 -4.98 -16.19
CA TYR A 325 -8.99 -3.62 -15.67
C TYR A 325 -7.64 -2.92 -15.50
N ASN A 326 -6.63 -3.35 -16.26
CA ASN A 326 -5.21 -3.14 -15.96
C ASN A 326 -4.55 -1.99 -16.74
N TYR A 327 -5.32 -1.10 -17.39
CA TYR A 327 -4.79 0.08 -18.09
C TYR A 327 -3.52 -0.27 -18.91
N SER A 328 -3.55 -1.41 -19.61
CA SER A 328 -2.36 -2.06 -20.17
C SER A 328 -1.50 -1.18 -21.06
N GLU A 329 -2.09 -0.23 -21.79
CA GLU A 329 -1.36 0.73 -22.62
C GLU A 329 -0.57 1.73 -21.77
N THR A 330 -1.19 2.28 -20.73
CA THR A 330 -0.54 3.15 -19.75
C THR A 330 0.59 2.40 -19.05
N MET A 331 0.34 1.17 -18.61
CA MET A 331 1.36 0.34 -17.97
C MET A 331 2.56 0.09 -18.87
N ARG A 332 2.34 -0.17 -20.17
CA ARG A 332 3.42 -0.31 -21.15
C ARG A 332 4.27 0.96 -21.28
N LYS A 333 3.75 2.16 -20.99
CA LYS A 333 4.56 3.39 -20.91
C LYS A 333 5.26 3.51 -19.55
N ILE A 334 4.56 3.31 -18.44
CA ILE A 334 5.14 3.37 -17.08
C ILE A 334 6.35 2.44 -16.93
N VAL A 335 6.26 1.20 -17.40
CA VAL A 335 7.37 0.24 -17.26
C VAL A 335 8.56 0.55 -18.17
N LYS A 336 8.45 1.46 -19.14
CA LYS A 336 9.60 1.88 -19.96
C LYS A 336 10.52 2.84 -19.20
N ASN A 337 10.00 3.54 -18.21
CA ASN A 337 10.80 4.43 -17.37
C ASN A 337 11.91 3.66 -16.63
N ASN A 338 12.94 4.38 -16.21
CA ASN A 338 14.05 3.85 -15.42
C ASN A 338 14.32 4.79 -14.24
N PRO A 339 13.47 4.76 -13.20
CA PRO A 339 13.59 5.70 -12.08
C PRO A 339 14.95 5.61 -11.38
N SER A 340 15.45 6.75 -10.91
CA SER A 340 16.53 6.81 -9.93
C SER A 340 16.03 6.34 -8.56
N CYS A 341 14.83 6.79 -8.15
CA CYS A 341 14.17 6.39 -6.92
C CYS A 341 12.63 6.47 -7.01
N PHE A 342 11.98 6.04 -5.94
CA PHE A 342 10.55 6.20 -5.68
C PHE A 342 10.35 7.07 -4.45
N ILE A 343 9.48 8.07 -4.54
CA ILE A 343 8.98 8.83 -3.39
C ILE A 343 7.50 8.54 -3.28
N LEU A 344 7.09 7.95 -2.16
CA LEU A 344 5.68 7.65 -1.89
C LEU A 344 5.07 8.74 -1.03
N SER A 345 3.90 9.21 -1.43
CA SER A 345 3.08 10.09 -0.62
C SER A 345 2.59 9.37 0.63
N HIS A 346 2.08 8.13 0.48
CA HIS A 346 1.63 7.24 1.55
C HIS A 346 1.44 5.79 1.04
N TRP A 347 0.95 4.90 1.90
CA TRP A 347 0.93 3.45 1.67
C TRP A 347 -0.42 2.87 1.20
N ASP A 348 -1.41 3.71 0.90
CA ASP A 348 -2.67 3.24 0.37
C ASP A 348 -2.47 2.58 -1.00
N MET A 349 -3.24 1.52 -1.27
CA MET A 349 -2.98 0.65 -2.42
C MET A 349 -3.11 1.36 -3.76
N ASP A 350 -3.97 2.38 -3.88
CA ASP A 350 -4.09 3.20 -5.08
C ASP A 350 -2.89 4.11 -5.36
N HIS A 351 -1.89 4.15 -4.46
CA HIS A 351 -0.62 4.86 -4.61
C HIS A 351 0.58 3.93 -4.85
N ILE A 352 0.44 2.63 -4.58
CA ILE A 352 1.55 1.65 -4.70
C ILE A 352 1.26 0.45 -5.61
N ALA A 353 -0.01 0.14 -5.90
CA ALA A 353 -0.38 -1.13 -6.52
C ALA A 353 0.18 -1.35 -7.93
N GLY A 354 0.55 -0.29 -8.65
CA GLY A 354 1.21 -0.38 -9.95
C GLY A 354 2.56 -1.11 -9.88
N VAL A 355 3.18 -1.21 -8.69
CA VAL A 355 4.40 -2.01 -8.49
C VAL A 355 4.19 -3.51 -8.78
N ALA A 356 2.96 -4.00 -8.67
CA ALA A 356 2.60 -5.39 -8.98
C ALA A 356 3.05 -5.81 -10.38
N VAL A 357 2.93 -4.89 -11.34
CA VAL A 357 3.26 -5.07 -12.77
C VAL A 357 4.61 -4.43 -13.15
N ALA A 358 5.37 -3.93 -12.18
CA ALA A 358 6.67 -3.30 -12.41
C ALA A 358 7.76 -4.30 -12.82
N LYS A 359 8.85 -3.77 -13.40
CA LYS A 359 10.06 -4.55 -13.66
C LYS A 359 10.72 -4.94 -12.33
N LYS A 360 11.38 -6.10 -12.29
CA LYS A 360 12.03 -6.60 -11.08
C LYS A 360 13.09 -5.64 -10.51
N ASN A 361 13.79 -4.92 -11.38
CA ASN A 361 14.81 -3.95 -10.96
C ASN A 361 14.24 -2.70 -10.29
N TYR A 362 12.92 -2.47 -10.31
CA TYR A 362 12.30 -1.36 -9.54
C TYR A 362 12.41 -1.60 -8.03
N PHE A 363 12.49 -2.87 -7.60
CA PHE A 363 12.73 -3.24 -6.20
C PHE A 363 14.22 -3.16 -5.81
N ASP A 364 15.11 -2.82 -6.76
CA ASP A 364 16.54 -2.57 -6.54
C ASP A 364 16.85 -1.05 -6.56
N LYS A 365 15.81 -0.21 -6.58
CA LYS A 365 15.90 1.26 -6.46
C LYS A 365 15.51 1.66 -5.05
N ASP A 366 15.97 2.82 -4.60
CA ASP A 366 15.61 3.35 -3.28
C ASP A 366 14.16 3.85 -3.25
N TRP A 367 13.45 3.54 -2.16
CA TRP A 367 12.08 3.96 -1.87
C TRP A 367 12.07 4.83 -0.62
N PHE A 368 11.56 6.04 -0.78
CA PHE A 368 11.40 7.05 0.27
C PHE A 368 9.92 7.20 0.58
N ALA A 369 9.51 6.95 1.82
CA ALA A 369 8.09 6.94 2.19
C ALA A 369 7.87 7.44 3.63
N PRO A 370 6.65 7.88 4.01
CA PRO A 370 6.31 8.00 5.42
C PRO A 370 6.37 6.63 6.11
N ASP A 371 6.52 6.61 7.43
CA ASP A 371 6.32 5.41 8.26
C ASP A 371 4.98 4.72 7.91
N CYS A 372 4.89 3.39 8.09
CA CYS A 372 3.78 2.57 7.59
C CYS A 372 3.06 1.76 8.68
N TYR A 373 3.09 2.22 9.94
CA TYR A 373 2.44 1.53 11.07
C TYR A 373 0.95 1.17 10.80
N ASP A 374 0.22 2.06 10.15
CA ASP A 374 -1.20 1.96 9.77
C ASP A 374 -1.44 1.35 8.38
N ALA A 375 -0.41 0.85 7.70
CA ALA A 375 -0.57 0.30 6.37
C ALA A 375 -1.23 -1.09 6.41
N CYS A 376 -2.01 -1.39 5.38
CA CYS A 376 -2.59 -2.72 5.21
C CYS A 376 -1.51 -3.80 5.00
N LEU A 377 -1.88 -5.07 5.15
CA LEU A 377 -0.95 -6.19 5.02
C LEU A 377 -0.24 -6.21 3.65
N ASP A 378 -0.97 -5.99 2.56
CA ASP A 378 -0.38 -6.01 1.21
C ASP A 378 0.72 -4.95 1.05
N ALA A 379 0.53 -3.76 1.63
CA ALA A 379 1.53 -2.71 1.69
C ALA A 379 2.70 -3.08 2.64
N LYS A 380 2.41 -3.62 3.83
CA LYS A 380 3.46 -4.07 4.78
C LYS A 380 4.34 -5.18 4.19
N ARG A 381 3.77 -6.10 3.39
CA ARG A 381 4.54 -7.13 2.67
C ARG A 381 5.55 -6.50 1.70
N LEU A 382 5.14 -5.49 0.94
CA LEU A 382 6.02 -4.74 0.05
C LEU A 382 7.11 -4.02 0.84
N ALA A 383 6.73 -3.28 1.88
CA ALA A 383 7.65 -2.54 2.72
C ALA A 383 8.70 -3.47 3.36
N LYS A 384 8.27 -4.61 3.90
CA LYS A 384 9.17 -5.62 4.48
C LYS A 384 10.16 -6.16 3.45
N TYR A 385 9.71 -6.45 2.22
CA TYR A 385 10.60 -6.89 1.16
C TYR A 385 11.65 -5.84 0.78
N LEU A 386 11.26 -4.56 0.69
CA LEU A 386 12.17 -3.46 0.38
C LEU A 386 13.18 -3.21 1.52
N ASP A 387 12.76 -3.30 2.78
CA ASP A 387 13.62 -3.23 3.98
C ASP A 387 14.68 -4.35 3.95
N LEU A 388 14.26 -5.59 3.69
CA LEU A 388 15.19 -6.72 3.58
C LEU A 388 16.20 -6.59 2.44
N LYS A 389 15.85 -5.83 1.40
CA LYS A 389 16.76 -5.47 0.30
C LYS A 389 17.58 -4.21 0.57
N LYS A 390 17.37 -3.55 1.71
CA LYS A 390 18.03 -2.29 2.11
C LYS A 390 17.76 -1.13 1.16
N HIS A 391 16.57 -1.12 0.57
CA HIS A 391 16.12 -0.10 -0.37
C HIS A 391 14.87 0.64 0.13
N LEU A 392 14.49 0.46 1.40
CA LEU A 392 13.42 1.23 2.04
C LEU A 392 14.00 2.25 3.01
N PHE A 393 13.56 3.50 2.90
CA PHE A 393 13.88 4.58 3.81
C PHE A 393 12.58 5.26 4.23
N LEU A 394 12.29 5.23 5.53
CA LEU A 394 11.08 5.76 6.10
C LEU A 394 11.37 7.05 6.86
N VAL A 395 10.51 8.06 6.72
CA VAL A 395 10.52 9.25 7.58
C VAL A 395 9.41 9.14 8.60
N LYS A 396 9.70 9.52 9.85
CA LYS A 396 8.73 9.42 10.94
C LYS A 396 7.51 10.34 10.71
N ARG A 397 6.35 9.77 11.04
CA ARG A 397 5.10 10.50 11.33
C ARG A 397 5.08 10.71 12.85
N TYR A 398 5.32 11.92 13.36
CA TYR A 398 5.60 12.17 14.79
C TYR A 398 4.38 12.04 15.74
N SER A 399 3.28 11.39 15.33
CA SER A 399 2.08 11.24 16.17
C SER A 399 1.91 9.80 16.67
N LYS A 400 2.71 9.39 17.67
CA LYS A 400 2.39 8.17 18.44
C LYS A 400 1.37 8.42 19.55
N ASP A 401 1.26 9.65 20.05
CA ASP A 401 0.37 9.97 21.17
C ASP A 401 -1.04 10.47 20.74
N LYS A 402 -1.38 10.40 19.44
CA LYS A 402 -2.68 10.82 18.85
C LYS A 402 -3.13 12.25 19.17
N THR A 403 -2.30 13.02 19.86
CA THR A 403 -2.44 14.45 20.07
C THR A 403 -1.77 15.12 18.89
N ILE A 404 -2.49 16.05 18.26
CA ILE A 404 -1.94 16.90 17.19
C ILE A 404 -0.87 17.80 17.82
N ASN A 405 0.31 17.24 18.06
CA ASN A 405 1.46 18.03 18.45
C ASN A 405 2.01 18.64 17.16
N LYS A 406 2.35 19.93 17.24
CA LYS A 406 2.91 20.75 16.14
C LYS A 406 4.12 20.13 15.43
N GLU A 407 4.71 19.07 16.00
CA GLU A 407 5.86 18.33 15.47
C GLU A 407 5.50 17.33 14.35
N SER A 408 4.22 17.00 14.13
CA SER A 408 3.82 16.10 13.02
C SER A 408 3.84 16.80 11.65
N CYS A 409 3.36 18.05 11.57
CA CYS A 409 3.29 18.84 10.33
C CYS A 409 4.56 19.69 10.14
N ARG A 410 5.37 19.41 9.12
CA ARG A 410 6.67 20.08 8.95
C ARG A 410 7.23 20.00 7.54
N LEU A 411 8.23 20.83 7.27
CA LEU A 411 9.20 20.60 6.20
C LEU A 411 10.15 19.49 6.67
N ILE A 412 10.36 18.48 5.82
CA ILE A 412 11.26 17.36 6.09
C ILE A 412 12.68 17.81 5.77
N GLY A 413 13.41 18.19 6.82
CA GLY A 413 14.78 18.67 6.72
C GLY A 413 14.88 20.00 5.97
N LYS A 414 16.00 20.23 5.29
CA LYS A 414 16.23 21.46 4.50
C LYS A 414 15.85 21.27 3.03
N PRO A 415 15.48 22.34 2.31
CA PRO A 415 15.25 22.27 0.87
C PRO A 415 16.47 21.70 0.11
N ILE A 416 16.20 20.87 -0.89
CA ILE A 416 17.23 20.37 -1.81
C ILE A 416 17.39 21.40 -2.93
N ASN A 417 18.50 22.13 -2.92
CA ASN A 417 18.82 23.12 -3.93
C ASN A 417 19.66 22.49 -5.04
N ILE A 418 19.14 22.51 -6.26
CA ILE A 418 19.87 22.17 -7.48
C ILE A 418 20.60 23.42 -7.93
N LYS A 419 21.89 23.28 -8.23
CA LYS A 419 22.74 24.39 -8.63
C LYS A 419 23.22 24.25 -10.06
N ASP A 420 23.28 25.35 -10.77
CA ASP A 420 23.88 25.38 -12.10
C ASP A 420 25.42 25.42 -12.06
N ALA A 421 26.03 25.58 -13.24
CA ALA A 421 27.48 25.68 -13.38
C ALA A 421 28.08 26.93 -12.72
N GLU A 422 27.27 27.97 -12.49
CA GLU A 422 27.65 29.21 -11.82
C GLU A 422 27.41 29.15 -10.30
N ASN A 423 26.97 27.99 -9.80
CA ASN A 423 26.66 27.72 -8.39
C ASN A 423 25.47 28.56 -7.87
N GLU A 424 24.64 29.08 -8.78
CA GLU A 424 23.34 29.69 -8.47
C GLU A 424 22.25 28.61 -8.35
N ILE A 425 21.19 28.89 -7.60
CA ILE A 425 20.09 27.93 -7.41
C ILE A 425 19.20 27.94 -8.65
N SER A 426 19.27 26.87 -9.43
CA SER A 426 18.48 26.68 -10.65
C SER A 426 17.15 25.97 -10.41
N ALA A 427 17.04 25.21 -9.33
CA ALA A 427 15.78 24.60 -8.91
C ALA A 427 15.80 24.25 -7.41
N THR A 428 14.63 24.11 -6.81
CA THR A 428 14.48 23.73 -5.40
C THR A 428 13.42 22.65 -5.24
N TYR A 429 13.70 21.64 -4.42
CA TYR A 429 12.70 20.71 -3.92
C TYR A 429 12.48 20.95 -2.43
N LYS A 430 11.22 21.05 -2.03
CA LYS A 430 10.79 21.02 -0.63
C LYS A 430 9.85 19.85 -0.43
N LEU A 431 10.15 19.02 0.56
CA LEU A 431 9.33 17.88 0.94
C LEU A 431 8.66 18.20 2.27
N TYR A 432 7.34 18.13 2.33
CA TYR A 432 6.58 18.38 3.57
C TYR A 432 5.95 17.10 4.05
N MET A 433 5.87 16.93 5.36
CA MET A 433 5.00 15.97 6.01
C MET A 433 3.72 16.69 6.41
N GLY A 434 2.57 16.23 5.91
CA GLY A 434 1.28 16.70 6.42
C GLY A 434 1.03 16.22 7.85
N GLY A 435 -0.03 16.70 8.48
CA GLY A 435 -0.44 16.16 9.78
C GLY A 435 -1.95 16.14 9.93
N LYS A 436 -2.44 15.33 10.86
CA LYS A 436 -3.86 15.03 10.99
C LYS A 436 -4.75 16.28 11.01
N ALA A 437 -5.57 16.43 9.97
CA ALA A 437 -6.62 17.45 9.89
C ALA A 437 -7.98 16.90 10.32
N LYS A 438 -8.93 17.81 10.58
CA LYS A 438 -10.31 17.45 10.94
C LYS A 438 -11.19 17.09 9.74
N CYS A 439 -10.83 17.56 8.53
CA CYS A 439 -11.62 17.41 7.31
C CYS A 439 -11.63 15.98 6.74
N ASP A 440 -10.65 15.17 7.13
CA ASP A 440 -10.52 13.76 6.74
C ASP A 440 -10.34 12.91 8.01
N GLY A 441 -11.03 11.78 8.12
CA GLY A 441 -10.88 10.84 9.24
C GLY A 441 -9.60 10.00 9.16
N SER A 442 -9.04 9.83 7.97
CA SER A 442 -7.85 9.01 7.71
C SER A 442 -6.56 9.72 8.13
N PHE A 443 -5.71 9.04 8.89
CA PHE A 443 -4.35 9.52 9.19
C PHE A 443 -3.46 9.42 7.96
N SER A 444 -3.52 8.31 7.20
CA SER A 444 -2.68 8.12 6.01
C SER A 444 -2.88 9.23 4.97
N ASN A 445 -4.13 9.67 4.76
CA ASN A 445 -4.45 10.78 3.84
C ASN A 445 -3.99 12.15 4.36
N CYS A 446 -3.76 12.32 5.65
CA CYS A 446 -3.30 13.60 6.20
C CYS A 446 -1.78 13.66 6.37
N GLU A 447 -1.16 12.53 6.74
CA GLU A 447 0.24 12.41 7.17
C GLU A 447 1.13 11.85 6.06
N GLY A 448 0.85 12.26 4.82
CA GLY A 448 1.66 11.90 3.65
C GLY A 448 2.77 12.91 3.36
N ILE A 449 3.67 12.54 2.44
CA ILE A 449 4.72 13.42 1.90
C ILE A 449 4.14 14.23 0.75
N VAL A 450 4.35 15.55 0.76
CA VAL A 450 4.05 16.49 -0.34
C VAL A 450 5.36 16.97 -0.95
N ILE A 451 5.44 17.08 -2.28
CA ILE A 451 6.58 17.69 -2.97
C ILE A 451 6.16 19.04 -3.57
N GLU A 452 6.84 20.10 -3.15
CA GLU A 452 6.86 21.40 -3.84
C GLU A 452 8.17 21.52 -4.61
N TYR A 453 8.07 21.65 -5.95
CA TYR A 453 9.23 21.85 -6.83
C TYR A 453 9.16 23.23 -7.46
N THR A 454 10.27 23.96 -7.47
CA THR A 454 10.39 25.29 -8.10
C THR A 454 11.53 25.25 -9.12
N ASN A 455 11.26 25.61 -10.37
CA ASN A 455 12.29 25.72 -11.43
C ASN A 455 12.94 27.13 -11.45
N SER A 456 13.88 27.34 -12.36
CA SER A 456 14.60 28.62 -12.53
C SER A 456 13.71 29.76 -13.03
N ALA A 457 12.58 29.45 -13.67
CA ALA A 457 11.57 30.43 -14.07
C ALA A 457 10.63 30.83 -12.91
N ASN A 458 10.84 30.27 -11.72
CA ASN A 458 9.96 30.35 -10.55
C ASN A 458 8.57 29.71 -10.75
N ASN A 459 8.44 28.80 -11.73
CA ASN A 459 7.27 27.95 -11.84
C ASN A 459 7.29 26.92 -10.70
N VAL A 460 6.20 26.85 -9.96
CA VAL A 460 5.97 25.96 -8.83
C VAL A 460 5.01 24.84 -9.24
N VAL A 461 5.46 23.61 -9.05
CA VAL A 461 4.64 22.40 -9.15
C VAL A 461 4.41 21.84 -7.76
N LEU A 462 3.15 21.59 -7.41
CA LEU A 462 2.76 20.96 -6.17
C LEU A 462 2.19 19.56 -6.42
N MET A 463 2.84 18.54 -5.86
CA MET A 463 2.41 17.14 -5.94
C MET A 463 1.98 16.68 -4.54
N MET A 464 0.67 16.55 -4.30
CA MET A 464 0.12 16.43 -2.94
C MET A 464 -0.21 15.01 -2.48
N GLY A 465 -0.26 14.03 -3.39
CA GLY A 465 -0.76 12.69 -3.03
C GLY A 465 -2.18 12.79 -2.49
N ASP A 466 -2.44 12.33 -1.27
CA ASP A 466 -3.75 12.52 -0.61
C ASP A 466 -3.77 13.60 0.47
N VAL A 467 -2.64 14.28 0.69
CA VAL A 467 -2.51 15.32 1.73
C VAL A 467 -3.45 16.48 1.46
N ASN A 468 -4.43 16.65 2.33
CA ASN A 468 -5.40 17.74 2.24
C ASN A 468 -4.77 19.13 2.44
N TYR A 469 -5.46 20.17 1.96
CA TYR A 469 -4.92 21.53 1.95
C TYR A 469 -4.70 22.11 3.35
N SER A 470 -5.54 21.78 4.34
CA SER A 470 -5.34 22.23 5.72
C SER A 470 -4.09 21.62 6.34
N SER A 471 -3.84 20.33 6.10
CA SER A 471 -2.65 19.62 6.57
C SER A 471 -1.38 20.24 5.98
N PHE A 472 -1.41 20.53 4.68
CA PHE A 472 -0.32 21.22 4.00
C PHE A 472 -0.11 22.65 4.51
N ASN A 473 -1.19 23.42 4.73
CA ASN A 473 -1.10 24.78 5.27
C ASN A 473 -0.49 24.81 6.66
N GLU A 474 -0.81 23.86 7.55
CA GLU A 474 -0.16 23.78 8.85
C GLU A 474 1.33 23.41 8.74
N ALA A 475 1.72 22.55 7.79
CA ALA A 475 3.13 22.26 7.50
C ALA A 475 3.89 23.49 6.95
N ARG A 476 3.28 24.32 6.10
CA ARG A 476 3.87 25.58 5.64
C ARG A 476 3.99 26.61 6.77
N LYS A 477 2.94 26.74 7.58
CA LYS A 477 2.89 27.67 8.71
C LYS A 477 3.93 27.34 9.77
N SER A 478 4.20 26.07 10.06
CA SER A 478 5.29 25.68 10.97
C SER A 478 6.67 26.09 10.46
N ASN A 479 6.78 26.41 9.16
CA ASN A 479 7.99 26.89 8.49
C ASN A 479 7.93 28.38 8.11
N ASN A 480 6.98 29.14 8.68
CA ASN A 480 6.75 30.56 8.39
C ASN A 480 6.50 30.87 6.90
N GLU A 481 5.93 29.92 6.16
CA GLU A 481 5.60 30.11 4.75
C GLU A 481 4.13 30.52 4.57
N PRO A 482 3.80 31.26 3.49
CA PRO A 482 2.41 31.61 3.18
C PRO A 482 1.55 30.37 3.01
N LYS A 483 0.24 30.50 3.27
CA LYS A 483 -0.72 29.43 2.96
C LYS A 483 -0.82 29.20 1.45
N ILE A 484 -1.39 28.06 1.06
CA ILE A 484 -1.58 27.69 -0.34
C ILE A 484 -2.35 28.75 -1.13
N ALA A 485 -3.40 29.36 -0.56
CA ALA A 485 -4.19 30.42 -1.20
C ALA A 485 -3.39 31.68 -1.53
N ASP A 486 -2.36 31.98 -0.73
CA ASP A 486 -1.56 33.20 -0.85
C ASP A 486 -0.26 32.96 -1.63
N SER A 487 0.07 31.70 -1.91
CA SER A 487 1.26 31.27 -2.63
C SER A 487 1.02 31.25 -4.14
N GLN A 488 2.00 31.63 -4.95
CA GLN A 488 1.97 31.41 -6.40
C GLN A 488 2.25 29.93 -6.70
N ILE A 489 1.38 29.29 -7.49
CA ILE A 489 1.49 27.88 -7.89
C ILE A 489 1.00 27.79 -9.33
N GLU A 490 1.86 27.35 -10.24
CA GLU A 490 1.58 27.20 -11.66
C GLU A 490 0.84 25.88 -11.91
N TYR A 491 1.31 24.79 -11.29
CA TYR A 491 0.78 23.45 -11.52
C TYR A 491 0.43 22.74 -10.22
N LEU A 492 -0.76 22.15 -10.18
CA LEU A 492 -1.26 21.39 -9.02
C LEU A 492 -1.67 19.98 -9.44
N ILE A 493 -1.04 18.96 -8.87
CA ILE A 493 -1.60 17.61 -8.88
C ILE A 493 -2.48 17.47 -7.65
N VAL A 494 -3.78 17.41 -7.90
CA VAL A 494 -4.84 17.65 -6.91
C VAL A 494 -4.88 16.52 -5.87
N PRO A 495 -4.98 16.85 -4.56
CA PRO A 495 -4.98 15.86 -3.51
C PRO A 495 -6.22 14.97 -3.50
N HIS A 496 -6.04 13.74 -3.02
CA HIS A 496 -7.11 12.81 -2.65
C HIS A 496 -8.12 12.61 -3.79
N HIS A 497 -7.58 12.58 -5.03
CA HIS A 497 -8.35 12.33 -6.26
C HIS A 497 -9.53 13.30 -6.45
N GLY A 498 -9.42 14.52 -5.91
CA GLY A 498 -10.48 15.53 -5.96
C GLY A 498 -11.62 15.30 -4.96
N SER A 499 -11.38 14.57 -3.87
CA SER A 499 -12.36 14.31 -2.78
C SER A 499 -12.88 15.59 -2.12
N GLN A 500 -14.05 15.51 -1.49
CA GLN A 500 -14.60 16.57 -0.63
C GLN A 500 -13.82 16.72 0.70
N HIS A 501 -13.09 15.67 1.11
CA HIS A 501 -12.34 15.61 2.37
C HIS A 501 -10.95 16.25 2.27
N THR A 502 -10.82 17.29 1.46
CA THR A 502 -9.53 17.98 1.20
C THR A 502 -9.47 19.38 1.81
N ASP A 503 -10.58 19.88 2.33
CA ASP A 503 -10.74 21.28 2.75
C ASP A 503 -10.41 22.26 1.60
N TYR A 504 -10.97 21.98 0.42
CA TYR A 504 -10.74 22.75 -0.80
C TYR A 504 -11.10 24.24 -0.69
N GLY A 505 -11.81 24.66 0.37
CA GLY A 505 -12.00 26.06 0.71
C GLY A 505 -10.68 26.82 0.92
N GLU A 506 -9.62 26.16 1.39
CA GLU A 506 -8.30 26.75 1.63
C GLU A 506 -7.52 27.09 0.34
N LEU A 507 -8.02 26.71 -0.84
CA LEU A 507 -7.38 27.02 -2.14
C LEU A 507 -7.44 28.51 -2.50
N VAL A 508 -8.43 29.23 -1.98
CA VAL A 508 -8.71 30.63 -2.33
C VAL A 508 -8.98 31.43 -1.06
N ASN A 509 -8.23 32.52 -0.89
CA ASN A 509 -8.42 33.43 0.23
C ASN A 509 -9.62 34.34 -0.05
N GLN A 510 -10.75 34.09 0.63
CA GLN A 510 -11.98 34.84 0.44
C GLN A 510 -11.88 36.32 0.85
N ASN A 511 -10.87 36.68 1.63
CA ASN A 511 -10.63 38.05 2.08
C ASN A 511 -9.61 38.81 1.20
N SER A 512 -9.07 38.16 0.16
CA SER A 512 -8.15 38.77 -0.78
C SER A 512 -8.89 39.30 -2.01
N ASN A 513 -8.55 40.52 -2.42
CA ASN A 513 -9.07 41.12 -3.66
C ASN A 513 -8.44 40.54 -4.93
N SER A 514 -7.40 39.69 -4.81
CA SER A 514 -6.74 39.07 -5.95
C SER A 514 -6.43 37.59 -5.70
N ILE A 515 -6.98 36.72 -6.55
CA ILE A 515 -6.70 35.28 -6.56
C ILE A 515 -5.38 35.04 -7.33
N LYS A 516 -4.46 34.27 -6.73
CA LYS A 516 -3.19 33.86 -7.37
C LYS A 516 -3.46 32.77 -8.41
N ARG A 517 -3.72 33.18 -9.66
CA ARG A 517 -4.00 32.25 -10.78
C ARG A 517 -2.77 31.40 -11.11
N GLY A 518 -2.99 30.11 -11.27
CA GLY A 518 -2.04 29.16 -11.84
C GLY A 518 -2.47 28.73 -13.24
N GLU A 519 -1.69 27.85 -13.85
CA GLU A 519 -1.96 27.35 -15.20
C GLU A 519 -2.90 26.16 -15.17
N LEU A 520 -2.54 25.07 -14.48
CA LEU A 520 -3.23 23.79 -14.60
C LEU A 520 -3.31 23.02 -13.28
N ALA A 521 -4.50 22.51 -12.98
CA ALA A 521 -4.73 21.49 -11.96
C ALA A 521 -5.14 20.16 -12.62
N ILE A 522 -4.49 19.06 -12.24
CA ILE A 522 -4.76 17.71 -12.76
C ILE A 522 -5.32 16.85 -11.65
N ILE A 523 -6.51 16.27 -11.85
CA ILE A 523 -7.15 15.34 -10.93
C ILE A 523 -6.97 13.89 -11.44
N CYS A 524 -6.33 13.05 -10.64
CA CYS A 524 -6.21 11.61 -10.90
C CYS A 524 -7.53 10.91 -10.53
N CYS A 525 -8.47 10.73 -11.47
CA CYS A 525 -9.77 10.13 -11.15
C CYS A 525 -10.48 9.51 -12.35
N THR A 526 -11.46 8.63 -12.08
CA THR A 526 -12.26 7.92 -13.11
C THR A 526 -13.40 8.74 -13.73
N ASN A 527 -13.68 9.96 -13.25
CA ASN A 527 -14.85 10.77 -13.63
C ASN A 527 -16.20 10.07 -13.46
N GLU A 528 -16.34 9.23 -12.43
CA GLU A 528 -17.59 8.51 -12.20
C GLU A 528 -18.48 9.33 -11.25
N PRO A 529 -19.62 9.89 -11.75
CA PRO A 529 -20.44 10.82 -10.96
C PRO A 529 -21.04 10.20 -9.70
N SER A 530 -21.22 8.87 -9.68
CA SER A 530 -21.82 8.13 -8.56
C SER A 530 -20.82 7.74 -7.45
N LYS A 531 -19.56 8.20 -7.52
CA LYS A 531 -18.48 7.81 -6.59
C LYS A 531 -17.70 9.00 -6.00
N ASP A 532 -18.24 10.21 -6.11
CA ASP A 532 -17.70 11.45 -5.52
C ASP A 532 -16.24 11.79 -5.92
N ARG A 533 -15.77 11.38 -7.11
CA ARG A 533 -14.43 11.72 -7.60
C ARG A 533 -14.42 12.06 -9.12
N PRO A 534 -14.10 13.32 -9.52
CA PRO A 534 -13.85 14.45 -8.64
C PRO A 534 -15.16 14.93 -8.00
N ASN A 535 -15.10 15.47 -6.78
CA ASN A 535 -16.22 16.18 -6.19
C ASN A 535 -16.46 17.50 -6.95
N ASP A 536 -17.71 17.77 -7.35
CA ASP A 536 -18.07 18.94 -8.16
C ASP A 536 -17.72 20.28 -7.48
N ALA A 537 -17.90 20.38 -6.17
CA ALA A 537 -17.59 21.61 -5.44
C ALA A 537 -16.07 21.83 -5.33
N HIS A 538 -15.30 20.77 -5.15
CA HIS A 538 -13.85 20.84 -5.21
C HIS A 538 -13.37 21.24 -6.62
N ARG A 539 -13.91 20.63 -7.68
CA ARG A 539 -13.59 20.99 -9.08
C ARG A 539 -13.86 22.47 -9.36
N LYS A 540 -15.05 22.97 -9.01
CA LYS A 540 -15.41 24.39 -9.15
C LYS A 540 -14.45 25.30 -8.39
N LYS A 541 -14.02 24.91 -7.19
CA LYS A 541 -13.07 25.69 -6.39
C LYS A 541 -11.68 25.73 -7.03
N LEU A 542 -11.25 24.67 -7.68
CA LEU A 542 -10.01 24.64 -8.47
C LEU A 542 -10.11 25.57 -9.70
N GLU A 543 -11.26 25.61 -10.38
CA GLU A 543 -11.50 26.46 -11.56
C GLU A 543 -11.45 27.98 -11.23
N GLU A 544 -11.67 28.35 -9.97
CA GLU A 544 -11.41 29.72 -9.49
C GLU A 544 -9.92 30.10 -9.56
N ARG A 545 -9.00 29.13 -9.69
CA ARG A 545 -7.55 29.35 -9.66
C ARG A 545 -6.79 28.82 -10.87
N PHE A 546 -7.22 27.72 -11.47
CA PHE A 546 -6.51 26.99 -12.53
C PHE A 546 -7.44 26.64 -13.71
N GLU A 547 -6.86 26.29 -14.86
CA GLU A 547 -7.52 25.34 -15.77
C GLU A 547 -7.58 23.96 -15.08
N VAL A 548 -8.69 23.24 -15.16
CA VAL A 548 -8.86 21.97 -14.46
C VAL A 548 -9.18 20.85 -15.43
N ILE A 549 -8.38 19.78 -15.36
CA ILE A 549 -8.60 18.55 -16.11
C ILE A 549 -8.48 17.34 -15.20
N THR A 550 -9.07 16.25 -15.65
CA THR A 550 -8.99 14.94 -15.04
C THR A 550 -8.16 14.02 -15.92
N THR A 551 -7.52 12.99 -15.36
CA THR A 551 -6.74 12.05 -16.17
C THR A 551 -7.59 11.23 -17.14
N GLU A 552 -8.88 11.02 -16.87
CA GLU A 552 -9.77 10.35 -17.82
C GLU A 552 -10.20 11.25 -19.00
N GLU A 553 -10.15 12.58 -18.87
CA GLU A 553 -10.41 13.54 -19.97
C GLU A 553 -9.25 13.63 -20.98
N ILE A 554 -8.11 12.98 -20.72
CA ILE A 554 -6.98 12.90 -21.65
C ILE A 554 -7.44 12.27 -22.99
N PRO A 555 -7.08 12.86 -24.15
CA PRO A 555 -7.49 12.37 -25.46
C PRO A 555 -7.18 10.89 -25.72
N LYS A 556 -8.04 10.24 -26.51
CA LYS A 556 -7.88 8.84 -26.87
C LYS A 556 -6.56 8.64 -27.64
N GLY A 557 -5.72 7.75 -27.13
CA GLY A 557 -4.37 7.45 -27.68
C GLY A 557 -3.24 7.97 -26.79
N ASP A 558 -3.52 8.97 -25.97
CA ASP A 558 -2.64 9.43 -24.91
C ASP A 558 -2.89 8.67 -23.61
N VAL A 559 -1.84 8.54 -22.80
CA VAL A 559 -1.90 7.76 -21.54
C VAL A 559 -1.41 8.57 -20.34
N SER A 560 -1.02 9.82 -20.55
CA SER A 560 -0.61 10.75 -19.51
C SER A 560 -0.90 12.18 -19.97
N LYS A 561 -1.12 13.06 -19.00
CA LYS A 561 -1.00 14.50 -19.21
C LYS A 561 0.42 14.89 -18.84
N ARG A 562 1.10 15.58 -19.74
CA ARG A 562 2.44 16.12 -19.50
C ARG A 562 2.38 17.57 -19.08
N ILE A 563 3.14 17.91 -18.05
CA ILE A 563 3.54 19.28 -17.68
C ILE A 563 4.98 19.46 -18.16
N THR A 564 5.28 20.55 -18.88
CA THR A 564 6.63 20.88 -19.35
C THR A 564 7.10 22.13 -18.62
N LEU A 565 8.31 22.10 -18.07
CA LEU A 565 8.85 23.08 -17.11
C LEU A 565 10.05 23.85 -17.64
#